data_AF-A0A6D2HSG6-F1
#
_entry.id   AF-A0A6D2HSG6-F1
#
_cell.length_a   1.000
_cell.length_b   1.000
_cell.length_c   1.000
_cell.angle_alpha   90.00
_cell.angle_beta   90.00
_cell.angle_gamma   90.00
#
_symmetry.space_group_name_H-M   'P 1'
#
loop_
_entity.id
_entity.type
_entity.pdbx_description
1 polymer ?
#
loop_
_entity_poly.entity_id
_entity_poly.type
_entity_poly.pdbx_seq_one_letter_code
_entity_poly.pdbx_strand_id
1 'polypeptide(L)'
;MCYMSLAKVMTGLQVQFGLAMSKSSCNYKFLSFNAGPRTCLGKEVALMQMKFGAVEIIQNYEMKIVGGQQIEPAPCVTLHMKRGLQVTVTKWSECLK
;
A
#
# COMPACT_ATOMS: atom_id res chain seq x y z
N MET A 1 24.55 14.31 1.44
CA MET A 1 24.63 12.88 1.84
C MET A 1 23.25 12.18 1.97
N CYS A 2 22.15 12.70 1.40
CA CYS A 2 20.81 12.08 1.56
C CYS A 2 20.50 11.02 0.46
N TYR A 3 21.07 11.16 -0.75
CA TYR A 3 20.80 10.26 -1.89
C TYR A 3 21.36 8.84 -1.72
N MET A 4 22.41 8.65 -0.92
CA MET A 4 22.98 7.32 -0.69
C MET A 4 22.17 6.44 0.26
N SER A 5 21.16 6.99 0.95
CA SER A 5 20.23 6.20 1.77
C SER A 5 19.13 5.55 0.92
N LEU A 6 18.63 6.24 -0.12
CA LEU A 6 17.64 5.69 -1.06
C LEU A 6 18.17 4.50 -1.87
N ALA A 7 19.41 4.58 -2.37
CA ALA A 7 20.04 3.46 -3.08
C ALA A 7 20.30 2.25 -2.17
N LYS A 8 20.59 2.47 -0.88
CA LYS A 8 20.76 1.41 0.13
C LYS A 8 19.42 0.74 0.48
N VAL A 9 18.32 1.49 0.54
CA VAL A 9 16.97 0.95 0.71
C VAL A 9 16.59 0.13 -0.52
N MET A 10 16.73 0.64 -1.75
CA MET A 10 16.39 -0.12 -2.96
C MET A 10 17.24 -1.40 -3.13
N THR A 11 18.55 -1.35 -2.85
CA THR A 11 19.44 -2.52 -2.97
C THR A 11 19.28 -3.52 -1.83
N GLY A 12 19.00 -3.08 -0.60
CA GLY A 12 18.69 -3.99 0.52
C GLY A 12 17.30 -4.63 0.42
N LEU A 13 16.36 -3.93 -0.19
CA LEU A 13 14.96 -4.35 -0.28
C LEU A 13 14.72 -5.34 -1.44
N GLN A 14 15.48 -5.28 -2.54
CA GLN A 14 15.50 -6.34 -3.55
C GLN A 14 15.92 -7.71 -2.98
N VAL A 15 16.85 -7.72 -2.01
CA VAL A 15 17.33 -8.97 -1.37
C VAL A 15 16.32 -9.48 -0.34
N GLN A 16 15.61 -8.60 0.36
CA GLN A 16 14.65 -8.99 1.39
C GLN A 16 13.26 -9.37 0.84
N PHE A 17 12.83 -8.78 -0.28
CA PHE A 17 11.55 -9.14 -0.92
C PHE A 17 11.57 -10.51 -1.62
N GLY A 18 12.75 -11.10 -1.87
CA GLY A 18 12.86 -12.46 -2.41
C GLY A 18 12.40 -13.57 -1.46
N LEU A 19 12.26 -13.30 -0.15
CA LEU A 19 12.16 -14.37 0.87
C LEU A 19 10.93 -14.34 1.79
N ALA A 20 9.99 -13.41 1.62
CA ALA A 20 8.81 -13.37 2.50
C ALA A 20 7.51 -12.96 1.78
N MET A 21 7.17 -13.63 0.69
CA MET A 21 5.77 -13.71 0.27
C MET A 21 5.10 -14.81 1.09
N SER A 22 4.53 -14.37 2.22
CA SER A 22 3.64 -15.10 3.13
C SER A 22 3.03 -16.37 2.51
N LYS A 23 3.52 -17.54 2.93
CA LYS A 23 2.85 -18.82 2.71
C LYS A 23 1.56 -18.83 3.52
N SER A 24 0.50 -18.28 2.95
CA SER A 24 -0.86 -18.36 3.50
C SER A 24 -1.36 -19.79 3.32
N SER A 25 -1.35 -20.58 4.40
CA SER A 25 -1.74 -22.00 4.44
C SER A 25 -3.24 -22.25 4.22
N CYS A 26 -4.03 -21.23 3.88
CA CYS A 26 -5.40 -21.38 3.39
C CYS A 26 -5.67 -20.33 2.30
N ASN A 27 -5.70 -20.77 1.04
CA ASN A 27 -5.86 -19.90 -0.14
C ASN A 27 -7.26 -19.25 -0.27
N TYR A 28 -8.22 -19.57 0.60
CA TYR A 28 -9.63 -19.18 0.46
C TYR A 28 -10.11 -18.20 1.54
N LYS A 29 -9.26 -17.80 2.48
CA LYS A 29 -9.67 -16.87 3.55
C LYS A 29 -9.81 -15.43 3.07
N PHE A 30 -9.23 -15.09 1.91
CA PHE A 30 -9.23 -13.76 1.33
C PHE A 30 -9.62 -13.81 -0.15
N LEU A 31 -10.86 -13.42 -0.44
CA LEU A 31 -11.48 -13.57 -1.77
C LEU A 31 -11.26 -12.36 -2.71
N SER A 32 -10.53 -11.32 -2.28
CA SER A 32 -10.37 -10.09 -3.08
C SER A 32 -9.67 -10.29 -4.43
N PHE A 33 -8.89 -11.37 -4.58
CA PHE A 33 -8.23 -11.75 -5.83
C PHE A 33 -8.81 -13.03 -6.45
N ASN A 34 -10.00 -13.48 -6.01
CA ASN A 34 -10.58 -14.78 -6.33
C ASN A 34 -9.66 -15.96 -5.97
N ALA A 35 -10.07 -17.19 -6.32
CA ALA A 35 -9.28 -18.40 -6.12
C ALA A 35 -9.47 -19.38 -7.29
N GLY A 36 -8.58 -20.37 -7.39
CA GLY A 36 -8.62 -21.40 -8.44
C GLY A 36 -8.23 -20.87 -9.84
N PRO A 37 -8.72 -21.49 -10.93
CA PRO A 37 -8.38 -21.10 -12.30
C PRO A 37 -8.78 -19.67 -12.69
N ARG A 38 -9.65 -19.03 -11.90
CA ARG A 38 -10.11 -17.64 -12.08
C ARG A 38 -9.44 -16.66 -11.09
N THR A 39 -8.33 -17.07 -10.48
CA THR A 39 -7.51 -16.17 -9.66
C THR A 39 -7.04 -14.98 -10.51
N CYS A 40 -7.04 -13.78 -9.92
CA CYS A 40 -6.55 -12.58 -10.57
C CYS A 40 -5.09 -12.75 -10.98
N LEU A 41 -4.82 -12.66 -12.29
CA LEU A 41 -3.47 -12.73 -12.84
C LEU A 41 -2.55 -11.63 -12.26
N GLY A 42 -3.14 -10.48 -11.90
CA GLY A 42 -2.43 -9.34 -11.31
C GLY A 42 -2.22 -9.42 -9.80
N LYS A 43 -2.57 -10.53 -9.12
CA LYS A 43 -2.49 -10.63 -7.65
C LYS A 43 -1.11 -10.25 -7.11
N GLU A 44 -0.05 -10.86 -7.62
CA GLU A 44 1.29 -10.65 -7.09
C GLU A 44 1.81 -9.25 -7.42
N VAL A 45 1.52 -8.74 -8.61
CA VAL A 45 1.89 -7.37 -9.02
C VAL A 45 1.18 -6.33 -8.16
N ALA A 46 -0.13 -6.50 -7.94
CA ALA A 46 -0.92 -5.59 -7.11
C ALA A 46 -0.43 -5.59 -5.65
N LEU A 47 -0.16 -6.77 -5.07
CA LEU A 47 0.40 -6.89 -3.73
C LEU A 47 1.79 -6.26 -3.62
N MET A 48 2.63 -6.42 -4.65
CA MET A 48 3.94 -5.79 -4.71
C MET A 48 3.81 -4.26 -4.73
N GLN A 49 3.02 -3.71 -5.65
CA GLN A 49 2.81 -2.27 -5.77
C GLN A 49 2.20 -1.65 -4.49
N MET A 50 1.21 -2.31 -3.89
CA MET A 50 0.62 -1.86 -2.62
C MET A 50 1.64 -1.83 -1.49
N LYS A 51 2.52 -2.85 -1.39
CA LYS A 51 3.58 -2.87 -0.37
C LYS A 51 4.58 -1.75 -0.58
N PHE A 52 5.08 -1.56 -1.80
CA PHE A 52 6.02 -0.48 -2.10
C PHE A 52 5.41 0.90 -1.81
N GLY A 53 4.19 1.15 -2.30
CA GLY A 53 3.49 2.41 -2.02
C GLY A 53 3.24 2.64 -0.54
N ALA A 54 2.85 1.60 0.22
CA ALA A 54 2.65 1.71 1.66
C ALA A 54 3.95 2.05 2.41
N VAL A 55 5.06 1.39 2.06
CA VAL A 55 6.37 1.68 2.67
C VAL A 55 6.81 3.11 2.37
N GLU A 56 6.69 3.55 1.12
CA GLU A 56 7.05 4.91 0.73
C GLU A 56 6.22 5.96 1.47
N ILE A 57 4.91 5.75 1.58
CA ILE A 57 4.01 6.66 2.28
C ILE A 57 4.36 6.73 3.77
N ILE A 58 4.49 5.57 4.44
CA ILE A 58 4.76 5.50 5.89
C ILE A 58 6.11 6.13 6.23
N GLN A 59 7.14 5.92 5.40
CA GLN A 59 8.49 6.45 5.68
C GLN A 59 8.61 7.96 5.44
N ASN A 60 7.84 8.53 4.51
CA ASN A 60 8.03 9.91 4.06
C ASN A 60 6.93 10.87 4.50
N TYR A 61 5.76 10.37 4.87
CA TYR A 61 4.61 11.20 5.20
C TYR A 61 3.91 10.78 6.50
N GLU A 62 3.42 11.77 7.24
CA GLU A 62 2.41 11.62 8.29
C GLU A 62 1.05 12.00 7.67
N MET A 63 0.06 11.11 7.80
CA MET A 63 -1.29 11.32 7.27
C MET A 63 -2.30 11.40 8.41
N LYS A 64 -3.06 12.48 8.46
CA LYS A 64 -4.16 12.68 9.42
C LYS A 64 -5.49 12.71 8.69
N ILE A 65 -6.42 11.87 9.13
CA ILE A 65 -7.77 11.82 8.57
C ILE A 65 -8.53 13.06 9.04
N VAL A 66 -9.17 13.77 8.11
CA VAL A 66 -10.02 14.91 8.45
C VAL A 66 -11.29 14.38 9.13
N GLY A 67 -11.58 14.88 10.34
CA GLY A 67 -12.76 14.48 11.11
C GLY A 67 -14.08 14.91 10.44
N GLY A 68 -15.15 14.16 10.70
CA GLY A 68 -16.51 14.52 10.24
C GLY A 68 -16.80 14.23 8.76
N GLN A 69 -15.92 13.54 8.04
CA GLN A 69 -16.19 13.13 6.66
C GLN A 69 -17.14 11.93 6.60
N GLN A 70 -18.14 12.02 5.72
CA GLN A 70 -19.06 10.90 5.45
C GLN A 70 -18.42 9.92 4.48
N ILE A 71 -18.15 8.69 4.92
CA ILE A 71 -17.56 7.62 4.11
C ILE A 71 -18.68 6.73 3.58
N GLU A 72 -19.00 6.88 2.30
CA GLU A 72 -20.03 6.10 1.62
C GLU A 72 -19.49 5.50 0.31
N PRO A 73 -19.85 4.25 -0.01
CA PRO A 73 -19.50 3.65 -1.29
C PRO A 73 -20.28 4.33 -2.44
N ALA A 74 -19.60 4.57 -3.55
CA ALA A 74 -20.22 5.01 -4.80
C ALA A 74 -20.82 3.79 -5.53
N PRO A 75 -22.02 3.92 -6.13
CA PRO A 75 -22.57 2.87 -6.97
C PRO A 75 -21.79 2.81 -8.30
N CYS A 76 -20.78 1.94 -8.35
CA CYS A 76 -19.91 1.71 -9.51
C CYS A 76 -19.56 0.22 -9.61
N VAL A 77 -19.13 -0.22 -10.80
CA VAL A 77 -18.65 -1.60 -11.05
C VAL A 77 -17.48 -1.96 -10.12
N THR A 78 -16.67 -0.97 -9.76
CA THR A 78 -15.60 -1.08 -8.76
C THR A 78 -15.97 -0.33 -7.48
N LEU A 79 -15.56 -0.85 -6.32
CA LEU A 79 -15.85 -0.23 -5.03
C LEU A 79 -15.01 1.04 -4.83
N HIS A 80 -15.64 2.21 -5.03
CA HIS A 80 -15.01 3.52 -4.81
C HIS A 80 -15.70 4.30 -3.69
N MET A 81 -15.02 5.26 -3.08
CA MET A 81 -15.63 6.22 -2.15
C MET A 81 -16.29 7.37 -2.90
N LYS A 82 -17.54 7.71 -2.56
CA LYS A 82 -18.32 8.76 -3.26
C LYS A 82 -17.67 10.16 -3.18
N ARG A 83 -17.03 10.49 -2.06
CA ARG A 83 -16.42 11.81 -1.79
C ARG A 83 -14.90 11.74 -1.59
N GLY A 84 -14.28 10.65 -2.03
CA GLY A 84 -12.86 10.37 -1.75
C GLY A 84 -12.56 10.25 -0.25
N LEU A 85 -11.28 10.11 0.08
CA LEU A 85 -10.78 10.18 1.44
C LEU A 85 -10.01 11.48 1.62
N GLN A 86 -10.50 12.35 2.51
CA GLN A 86 -9.83 13.61 2.82
C GLN A 86 -8.80 13.39 3.92
N VAL A 87 -7.54 13.71 3.63
CA VAL A 87 -6.41 13.59 4.54
C VAL A 87 -5.54 14.85 4.50
N THR A 88 -4.99 15.21 5.65
CA THR A 88 -3.89 16.17 5.75
C THR A 88 -2.58 15.39 5.69
N VAL A 89 -1.69 15.77 4.77
CA VAL A 89 -0.41 15.11 4.57
C VAL A 89 0.71 16.07 4.95
N THR A 90 1.56 15.66 5.88
CA THR A 90 2.77 16.40 6.29
C THR A 90 4.00 15.53 6.03
N LYS A 91 5.13 16.14 5.68
CA LYS A 91 6.37 15.38 5.42
C LYS A 91 7.16 15.23 6.72
N TRP A 92 7.70 14.04 7.00
CA TRP A 92 8.52 13.83 8.21
C TRP A 92 9.72 14.79 8.31
N SER A 93 10.27 15.22 7.16
CA SER A 93 11.45 16.09 7.11
C SER A 93 11.23 17.52 7.64
N GLU A 94 10.02 17.89 8.03
CA GLU A 94 9.74 19.19 8.67
C GLU A 94 9.93 19.18 10.20
N CYS A 95 10.12 18.01 10.84
CA CYS A 95 10.30 17.90 12.29
C CYS A 95 11.79 17.82 12.74
N LEU A 96 12.75 17.84 11.81
CA LEU A 96 14.20 17.80 12.08
C LEU A 96 14.88 19.17 11.90
N LYS A 97 14.18 20.25 12.25
CA LYS A 97 14.79 21.58 12.45
C LYS A 97 14.81 21.95 13.92
#